data_AF-A0A8X6P3C3-F1
#
_entry.id   AF-A0A8X6P3C3-F1
#
_cell.length_a   1.000
_cell.length_b   1.000
_cell.length_c   1.000
_cell.angle_alpha   90.00
_cell.angle_beta   90.00
_cell.angle_gamma   90.00
#
_symmetry.space_group_name_H-M   'P 1'
#
loop_
_entity.id
_entity.type
_entity.pdbx_description
1 polymer ?
#
loop_
_entity_poly.entity_id
_entity_poly.type
_entity_poly.pdbx_seq_one_letter_code
_entity_poly.pdbx_strand_id
1 'polypeptide(L)'
;MSLENLAVIRTAINVYRIREFWALENGEYSLRRMPSKKLKSLVEKNFPTLTNCSILLKRVSNLMRPLSEEANAWTADHYYILDLESFSLSIDYQWRSNGTIDRLKTARSFIQSENFDCSRRFQMACIYWLDEDARNIWNEMHTHFKRFFSQNFLRDSHIVWRAIVGEWVKYLES
;
A
#
# COMPACT_ATOMS: atom_id res chain seq x y z
N MET A 1 3.07 -20.24 -16.38
CA MET A 1 3.99 -19.89 -15.28
C MET A 1 4.30 -21.17 -14.50
N SER A 2 5.56 -21.51 -14.22
CA SER A 2 5.91 -22.75 -13.51
C SER A 2 5.66 -22.64 -11.99
N LEU A 3 5.42 -23.78 -11.33
CA LEU A 3 5.29 -23.87 -9.86
C LEU A 3 6.54 -23.32 -9.15
N GLU A 4 7.71 -23.58 -9.74
CA GLU A 4 8.98 -23.05 -9.24
C GLU A 4 9.01 -21.52 -9.29
N ASN A 5 8.62 -20.90 -10.41
CA ASN A 5 8.57 -19.44 -10.53
C ASN A 5 7.59 -18.81 -9.53
N LEU A 6 6.43 -19.45 -9.30
CA LEU A 6 5.47 -19.03 -8.29
C LEU A 6 6.05 -19.09 -6.88
N ALA A 7 6.79 -20.15 -6.54
CA ALA A 7 7.46 -20.28 -5.26
C ALA A 7 8.49 -19.17 -5.05
N VAL A 8 9.33 -18.88 -6.06
CA VAL A 8 10.32 -17.79 -5.99
C VAL A 8 9.66 -16.43 -5.76
N ILE A 9 8.57 -16.12 -6.47
CA ILE A 9 7.85 -14.85 -6.30
C ILE A 9 7.25 -14.76 -4.89
N ARG A 10 6.60 -15.82 -4.40
CA ARG A 10 6.05 -15.86 -3.04
C ARG A 10 7.12 -15.65 -1.98
N THR A 11 8.29 -16.28 -2.14
CA THR A 11 9.42 -16.06 -1.25
C THR A 11 9.88 -14.60 -1.28
N ALA A 12 10.01 -14.00 -2.46
CA ALA A 12 10.41 -12.60 -2.59
C ALA A 12 9.41 -11.64 -1.92
N ILE A 13 8.11 -11.90 -2.05
CA ILE A 13 7.06 -11.15 -1.35
C ILE A 13 7.22 -11.26 0.18
N ASN A 14 7.51 -12.46 0.70
CA ASN A 14 7.72 -12.64 2.13
C ASN A 14 8.99 -11.92 2.63
N VAL A 15 10.07 -11.95 1.86
CA VAL A 15 11.29 -11.18 2.16
C VAL A 15 10.99 -9.67 2.15
N TYR A 16 10.19 -9.20 1.19
CA TYR A 16 9.73 -7.81 1.13
C TYR A 16 8.96 -7.42 2.40
N ARG A 17 7.96 -8.21 2.82
CA ARG A 17 7.17 -7.95 4.03
C ARG A 17 8.03 -7.85 5.30
N ILE A 18 8.98 -8.75 5.46
CA ILE A 18 9.89 -8.74 6.62
C ILE A 18 10.79 -7.50 6.60
N ARG A 19 11.25 -7.07 5.42
CA ARG A 19 12.00 -5.80 5.27
C ARG A 19 11.16 -4.61 5.72
N GLU A 20 9.91 -4.52 5.29
CA GLU A 20 9.01 -3.42 5.65
C GLU A 20 8.71 -3.40 7.15
N PHE A 21 8.43 -4.57 7.74
CA PHE A 21 8.21 -4.70 9.18
C PHE A 21 9.44 -4.26 10.00
N TRP A 22 10.63 -4.67 9.57
CA TRP A 22 11.87 -4.24 10.22
C TRP A 22 12.09 -2.72 10.07
N ALA A 23 11.77 -2.14 8.92
CA ALA A 23 11.90 -0.70 8.69
C ALA A 23 10.97 0.10 9.63
N LEU A 24 9.73 -0.37 9.81
CA LEU A 24 8.78 0.17 10.80
C LEU A 24 9.34 0.16 12.22
N GLU A 25 9.78 -1.02 12.70
CA GLU A 25 10.27 -1.18 14.07
C GLU A 25 11.47 -0.29 14.40
N ASN A 26 12.27 0.07 13.38
CA ASN A 26 13.50 0.83 13.56
C ASN A 26 13.36 2.31 13.16
N GLY A 27 12.15 2.79 12.84
CA GLY A 27 11.91 4.16 12.41
C GLY A 27 12.63 4.53 11.11
N GLU A 28 12.95 3.55 10.26
CA GLU A 28 13.51 3.79 8.93
C GLU A 28 12.35 4.08 7.96
N TYR A 29 11.79 5.30 8.01
CA TYR A 29 10.61 5.74 7.22
C TYR A 29 10.82 5.81 5.70
N SER A 30 12.02 5.48 5.21
CA SER A 30 12.35 5.59 3.80
C SER A 30 12.43 4.20 3.17
N LEU A 31 11.67 4.00 2.08
CA LEU A 31 11.84 2.90 1.12
C LEU A 31 13.23 2.91 0.44
N ARG A 32 14.18 3.74 0.91
CA ARG A 32 15.60 3.67 0.59
C ARG A 32 16.06 2.22 0.59
N ARG A 33 16.86 1.91 -0.43
CA ARG A 33 17.37 0.59 -0.71
C ARG A 33 18.07 0.05 0.54
N MET A 34 17.50 -0.98 1.17
CA MET A 34 18.17 -1.65 2.29
C MET A 34 19.55 -2.12 1.80
N PRO A 35 20.64 -1.85 2.55
CA PRO A 35 21.96 -2.32 2.18
C PRO A 35 21.95 -3.83 1.93
N SER A 36 22.60 -4.28 0.85
CA SER A 36 22.60 -5.70 0.45
C SER A 36 23.06 -6.65 1.57
N LYS A 37 24.02 -6.21 2.41
CA LYS A 37 24.48 -6.95 3.59
C LYS A 37 23.37 -7.15 4.63
N LYS A 38 22.60 -6.10 4.94
CA LYS A 38 21.47 -6.17 5.89
C LYS A 38 20.35 -7.07 5.34
N LEU A 39 20.02 -6.91 4.06
CA LEU A 39 19.02 -7.76 3.40
C LEU A 39 19.45 -9.24 3.44
N LYS A 40 20.73 -9.52 3.15
CA LYS A 40 21.28 -10.87 3.22
C LYS A 40 21.16 -11.45 4.63
N SER A 41 21.55 -10.72 5.67
CA SER A 41 21.40 -11.21 7.05
C SER A 41 19.94 -11.44 7.45
N LEU A 42 19.02 -10.59 6.96
CA LEU A 42 17.59 -10.74 7.22
C LEU A 42 17.02 -11.99 6.52
N VAL A 43 17.46 -12.26 5.30
CA VAL A 43 17.11 -13.49 4.56
C VAL A 43 17.70 -14.72 5.23
N GLU A 44 18.96 -14.69 5.67
CA GLU A 44 19.62 -15.78 6.41
C GLU A 44 18.88 -16.12 7.71
N LYS A 45 18.47 -15.10 8.46
CA LYS A 45 17.75 -15.27 9.72
C LYS A 45 16.36 -15.89 9.52
N ASN A 46 15.61 -15.42 8.52
CA ASN A 46 14.20 -15.81 8.34
C ASN A 46 14.01 -16.97 7.36
N PHE A 47 14.99 -17.24 6.51
CA PHE A 47 14.95 -18.27 5.47
C PHE A 47 16.31 -18.99 5.36
N PRO A 48 16.75 -19.72 6.40
CA PRO A 48 18.07 -20.38 6.40
C PRO A 48 18.23 -21.39 5.26
N THR A 49 17.13 -21.96 4.77
CA THR A 49 17.11 -22.87 3.62
C THR A 49 17.37 -22.17 2.29
N LEU A 50 17.02 -20.88 2.16
CA LEU A 50 17.28 -20.10 0.94
C LEU A 50 18.76 -19.80 0.74
N THR A 51 19.49 -19.64 1.83
CA THR A 51 20.91 -19.27 1.82
C THR A 51 21.84 -20.41 1.48
N ASN A 52 21.35 -21.65 1.55
CA ASN A 52 22.07 -22.82 1.07
C ASN A 52 22.02 -22.97 -0.47
N CYS A 53 21.22 -22.15 -1.16
CA CYS A 53 21.10 -22.17 -2.63
C CYS A 53 21.37 -20.78 -3.23
N SER A 54 22.59 -20.58 -3.72
CA SER A 54 23.04 -19.31 -4.32
C SER A 54 22.19 -18.88 -5.53
N ILE A 55 21.69 -19.85 -6.31
CA ILE A 55 20.81 -19.60 -7.46
C ILE A 55 19.46 -19.04 -6.99
N LEU A 56 18.85 -19.65 -5.99
CA LEU A 56 17.57 -19.23 -5.44
C LEU A 56 17.69 -17.84 -4.79
N LEU A 57 18.75 -17.62 -4.01
CA LEU A 57 19.05 -16.32 -3.41
C LEU A 57 19.20 -15.22 -4.46
N LYS A 58 19.91 -15.50 -5.57
CA LYS A 58 20.05 -14.55 -6.69
C LYS A 58 18.71 -14.22 -7.32
N ARG A 59 17.85 -15.23 -7.55
CA ARG A 59 16.52 -15.05 -8.14
C ARG A 59 15.60 -14.21 -7.25
N VAL A 60 15.56 -14.50 -5.95
CA VAL A 60 14.79 -13.70 -4.98
C VAL A 60 15.31 -12.28 -4.89
N SER A 61 16.63 -12.09 -4.82
CA SER A 61 17.26 -10.76 -4.78
C SER A 61 16.91 -9.93 -6.03
N ASN A 62 16.86 -10.54 -7.20
CA ASN A 62 16.49 -9.87 -8.45
C ASN A 62 15.03 -9.41 -8.47
N LEU A 63 14.13 -10.07 -7.72
CA LEU A 63 12.72 -9.68 -7.59
C LEU A 63 12.48 -8.56 -6.57
N MET A 64 13.44 -8.28 -5.68
CA MET A 64 13.26 -7.24 -4.66
C MET A 64 13.08 -5.85 -5.25
N ARG A 65 13.81 -5.55 -6.33
CA ARG A 65 13.70 -4.26 -7.03
C ARG A 65 12.32 -4.08 -7.68
N PRO A 66 11.82 -4.97 -8.55
CA PRO A 66 10.50 -4.79 -9.15
C PRO A 66 9.36 -4.79 -8.11
N LEU A 67 9.46 -5.55 -7.01
CA LEU A 67 8.48 -5.46 -5.92
C LEU A 67 8.50 -4.06 -5.27
N SER A 68 9.68 -3.51 -5.01
CA SER A 68 9.79 -2.16 -4.46
C SER A 68 9.30 -1.08 -5.44
N GLU A 69 9.59 -1.25 -6.73
CA GLU A 69 9.09 -0.36 -7.79
C GLU A 69 7.56 -0.40 -7.89
N GLU A 70 6.94 -1.59 -7.80
CA GLU A 70 5.47 -1.76 -7.77
C GLU A 70 4.83 -1.09 -6.55
N ALA A 71 5.40 -1.30 -5.35
CA ALA A 71 4.91 -0.67 -4.12
C ALA A 71 5.07 0.86 -4.15
N ASN A 72 6.20 1.34 -4.67
CA ASN A 72 6.42 2.77 -4.90
C ASN A 72 5.42 3.35 -5.89
N ALA A 73 5.12 2.64 -6.99
CA ALA A 73 4.14 3.08 -7.97
C ALA A 73 2.75 3.17 -7.36
N TRP A 74 2.33 2.15 -6.61
CA TRP A 74 1.06 2.20 -5.89
C TRP A 74 1.04 3.36 -4.89
N THR A 75 2.10 3.56 -4.11
CA THR A 75 2.19 4.69 -3.16
C THR A 75 2.14 6.04 -3.87
N ALA A 76 2.86 6.18 -4.98
CA ALA A 76 2.88 7.40 -5.79
C ALA A 76 1.52 7.70 -6.43
N ASP A 77 0.70 6.70 -6.73
CA ASP A 77 -0.66 6.92 -7.22
C ASP A 77 -1.61 7.47 -6.12
N HIS A 78 -1.28 7.29 -4.85
CA HIS A 78 -2.13 7.65 -3.70
C HIS A 78 -1.44 8.58 -2.69
N TYR A 79 -0.35 9.24 -3.06
CA TYR A 79 0.47 10.05 -2.12
C TYR A 79 -0.32 11.13 -1.37
N TYR A 80 -1.37 11.69 -1.98
CA TYR A 80 -2.24 12.70 -1.37
C TYR A 80 -3.12 12.13 -0.24
N ILE A 81 -3.36 10.82 -0.22
CA ILE A 81 -4.01 10.11 0.90
C ILE A 81 -2.96 9.71 1.93
N LEU A 82 -1.83 9.20 1.44
CA LEU A 82 -0.88 8.44 2.24
C LEU A 82 0.06 9.27 3.09
N ASP A 83 0.13 10.59 2.90
CA ASP A 83 1.06 11.49 3.62
C ASP A 83 2.44 10.84 3.83
N LEU A 84 3.25 10.88 2.77
CA LEU A 84 4.42 10.02 2.54
C LEU A 84 5.41 9.90 3.71
N GLU A 85 5.41 10.85 4.64
CA GLU A 85 6.28 10.83 5.83
C GLU A 85 5.85 9.85 6.92
N SER A 86 4.58 9.41 6.97
CA SER A 86 4.06 8.65 8.12
C SER A 86 3.42 7.29 7.81
N PHE A 87 2.85 7.06 6.61
CA PHE A 87 2.03 5.86 6.39
C PHE A 87 2.45 4.91 5.26
N SER A 88 3.51 5.20 4.49
CA SER A 88 3.91 4.31 3.39
C SER A 88 4.27 2.90 3.88
N LEU A 89 4.75 2.79 5.12
CA LEU A 89 5.14 1.53 5.73
C LEU A 89 3.98 0.77 6.42
N SER A 90 2.83 1.41 6.68
CA SER A 90 1.67 0.77 7.33
C SER A 90 0.69 0.11 6.33
N ILE A 91 1.01 0.16 5.04
CA ILE A 91 0.16 -0.42 3.98
C ILE A 91 0.36 -1.93 3.91
N ASP A 92 -0.69 -2.69 4.17
CA ASP A 92 -0.71 -4.13 3.92
C ASP A 92 -0.99 -4.42 2.44
N TYR A 93 0.08 -4.40 1.63
CA TYR A 93 0.01 -4.73 0.21
C TYR A 93 -0.49 -6.16 -0.02
N GLN A 94 -1.61 -6.27 -0.74
CA GLN A 94 -2.18 -7.54 -1.16
C GLN A 94 -1.54 -7.97 -2.49
N TRP A 95 -0.48 -8.78 -2.41
CA TRP A 95 0.27 -9.20 -3.59
C TRP A 95 -0.43 -10.29 -4.40
N ARG A 96 -0.38 -10.17 -5.73
CA ARG A 96 -0.72 -11.23 -6.68
C ARG A 96 0.45 -12.20 -6.84
N SER A 97 0.16 -13.40 -7.34
CA SER A 97 1.18 -14.45 -7.55
C SER A 97 2.20 -14.13 -8.64
N ASN A 98 1.96 -13.11 -9.46
CA ASN A 98 2.90 -12.58 -10.46
C ASN A 98 3.81 -11.46 -9.91
N GLY A 99 3.67 -11.09 -8.64
CA GLY A 99 4.47 -10.04 -8.01
C GLY A 99 3.95 -8.61 -8.23
N THR A 100 2.74 -8.43 -8.75
CA THR A 100 2.07 -7.11 -8.79
C THR A 100 1.13 -6.96 -7.60
N ILE A 101 0.72 -5.74 -7.29
CA ILE A 101 -0.26 -5.48 -6.22
C ILE A 101 -1.69 -5.72 -6.77
N ASP A 102 -2.50 -6.44 -6.00
CA ASP A 102 -3.95 -6.50 -6.18
C ASP A 102 -4.56 -5.20 -5.65
N ARG A 103 -4.58 -4.18 -6.50
CA ARG A 103 -4.95 -2.81 -6.13
C ARG A 103 -6.29 -2.73 -5.38
N LEU A 104 -7.30 -3.47 -5.84
CA LEU A 104 -8.63 -3.48 -5.22
C LEU A 104 -8.59 -4.12 -3.82
N LYS A 105 -7.89 -5.25 -3.66
CA LYS A 105 -7.75 -5.89 -2.34
C LYS A 105 -6.92 -5.04 -1.38
N THR A 106 -5.86 -4.39 -1.87
CA THR A 106 -5.07 -3.45 -1.07
C THR A 106 -5.91 -2.25 -0.63
N ALA A 107 -6.72 -1.67 -1.52
CA ALA A 107 -7.63 -0.58 -1.18
C ALA A 107 -8.67 -1.00 -0.11
N ARG A 108 -9.24 -2.20 -0.23
CA ARG A 108 -10.15 -2.74 0.80
C ARG A 108 -9.46 -2.95 2.14
N SER A 109 -8.25 -3.53 2.13
CA SER A 109 -7.43 -3.69 3.34
C SER A 109 -7.10 -2.35 3.98
N PHE A 110 -6.82 -1.32 3.17
CA PHE A 110 -6.58 0.04 3.62
C PHE A 110 -7.81 0.63 4.32
N ILE A 111 -8.99 0.48 3.72
CA ILE A 111 -10.25 0.99 4.26
C ILE A 111 -10.65 0.29 5.57
N GLN A 112 -10.29 -0.98 5.74
CA GLN A 112 -10.59 -1.75 6.95
C GLN A 112 -9.60 -1.48 8.09
N SER A 113 -8.46 -0.84 7.80
CA SER A 113 -7.41 -0.60 8.78
C SER A 113 -7.70 0.63 9.66
N GLU A 114 -7.73 0.42 10.98
CA GLU A 114 -7.89 1.49 11.98
C GLU A 114 -6.69 2.45 12.05
N ASN A 115 -5.56 2.09 11.43
CA ASN A 115 -4.38 2.97 11.34
C ASN A 115 -4.65 4.22 10.48
N PHE A 116 -5.74 4.24 9.70
CA PHE A 116 -6.11 5.35 8.83
C PHE A 116 -7.38 6.03 9.34
N ASP A 117 -7.35 7.35 9.40
CA ASP A 117 -8.54 8.13 9.76
C ASP A 117 -9.68 7.94 8.75
N CYS A 118 -10.90 8.25 9.18
CA CYS A 118 -12.10 8.08 8.36
C CYS A 118 -12.07 8.91 7.06
N SER A 119 -11.38 10.06 7.04
CA SER A 119 -11.26 10.92 5.85
C SER A 119 -10.44 10.22 4.76
N ARG A 120 -9.27 9.68 5.12
CA ARG A 120 -8.42 8.91 4.21
C ARG A 120 -9.12 7.64 3.71
N ARG A 121 -9.78 6.92 4.60
CA ARG A 121 -10.55 5.72 4.25
C ARG A 121 -11.67 6.04 3.26
N PHE A 122 -12.40 7.13 3.48
CA PHE A 122 -13.45 7.60 2.56
C PHE A 122 -12.89 7.96 1.19
N GLN A 123 -11.79 8.72 1.12
CA GLN A 123 -11.14 9.06 -0.15
C GLN A 123 -10.72 7.80 -0.93
N MET A 124 -10.11 6.83 -0.24
CA MET A 124 -9.73 5.54 -0.85
C MET A 124 -10.96 4.79 -1.40
N ALA A 125 -12.06 4.75 -0.66
CA ALA A 125 -13.30 4.11 -1.11
C ALA A 125 -13.85 4.77 -2.38
N CYS A 126 -13.83 6.11 -2.44
CA CYS A 126 -14.26 6.87 -3.60
C CYS A 126 -13.43 6.56 -4.86
N ILE A 127 -12.10 6.50 -4.72
CA ILE A 127 -11.15 6.24 -5.82
C ILE A 127 -11.36 4.86 -6.45
N TYR A 128 -11.66 3.86 -5.62
CA TYR A 128 -11.87 2.49 -6.07
C TYR A 128 -13.35 2.17 -6.35
N TRP A 129 -14.23 3.19 -6.35
CA TRP A 129 -15.67 3.07 -6.54
C TRP A 129 -16.33 2.00 -5.65
N LEU A 130 -15.93 1.98 -4.38
CA LEU A 130 -16.46 1.06 -3.38
C LEU A 130 -17.71 1.67 -2.71
N ASP A 131 -18.85 1.62 -3.40
CA ASP A 131 -20.09 2.31 -3.04
C ASP A 131 -20.59 2.03 -1.61
N GLU A 132 -20.66 0.76 -1.24
CA GLU A 132 -21.10 0.36 0.10
C GLU A 132 -20.13 0.84 1.19
N ASP A 133 -18.84 0.65 0.98
CA ASP A 133 -17.80 1.12 1.91
C ASP A 133 -17.83 2.65 2.03
N ALA A 134 -17.93 3.38 0.91
CA ALA A 134 -17.99 4.83 0.90
C ALA A 134 -19.23 5.36 1.64
N ARG A 135 -20.40 4.77 1.42
CA ARG A 135 -21.64 5.11 2.15
C ARG A 135 -21.50 4.86 3.65
N ASN A 136 -20.99 3.69 4.04
CA ASN A 136 -20.85 3.34 5.44
C ASN A 136 -19.90 4.31 6.16
N ILE A 137 -18.72 4.56 5.57
CA ILE A 137 -17.76 5.51 6.13
C ILE A 137 -18.36 6.91 6.19
N TRP A 138 -19.03 7.36 5.12
CA TRP A 138 -19.68 8.67 5.11
C TRP A 138 -20.72 8.77 6.22
N ASN A 139 -21.58 7.79 6.41
CA ASN A 139 -22.62 7.84 7.44
C ASN A 139 -22.05 7.94 8.85
N GLU A 140 -20.97 7.22 9.13
CA GLU A 140 -20.26 7.24 10.42
C GLU A 140 -19.37 8.48 10.61
N MET A 141 -19.01 9.16 9.52
CA MET A 141 -18.11 10.30 9.55
C MET A 141 -18.71 11.50 10.30
N HIS A 142 -17.91 12.09 11.19
CA HIS A 142 -18.31 13.29 11.91
C HIS A 142 -18.62 14.47 10.97
N THR A 143 -19.59 15.29 11.37
CA THR A 143 -20.09 16.45 10.60
C THR A 143 -18.99 17.45 10.21
N HIS A 144 -17.94 17.60 11.01
CA HIS A 144 -16.83 18.48 10.68
C HIS A 144 -16.01 17.98 9.47
N PHE A 145 -15.81 16.66 9.34
CA PHE A 145 -15.14 16.07 8.18
C PHE A 145 -16.05 16.11 6.95
N LYS A 146 -17.36 15.81 7.09
CA LYS A 146 -18.33 16.00 6.00
C LYS A 146 -18.28 17.42 5.47
N ARG A 147 -18.36 18.41 6.36
CA ARG A 147 -18.26 19.83 6.01
C ARG A 147 -16.93 20.15 5.34
N PHE A 148 -15.82 19.58 5.79
CA PHE A 148 -14.53 19.75 5.13
C PHE A 148 -14.60 19.29 3.67
N PHE A 149 -15.18 18.12 3.41
CA PHE A 149 -15.39 17.64 2.05
C PHE A 149 -16.33 18.58 1.28
N SER A 150 -17.52 18.90 1.78
CA SER A 150 -18.49 19.74 1.06
C SER A 150 -18.00 21.18 0.80
N GLN A 151 -17.09 21.72 1.63
CA GLN A 151 -16.65 23.14 1.54
C GLN A 151 -15.27 23.36 0.91
N ASN A 152 -14.31 22.43 1.02
CA ASN A 152 -12.90 22.69 0.66
C ASN A 152 -12.49 22.23 -0.75
N PHE A 153 -13.43 22.07 -1.69
CA PHE A 153 -13.11 21.61 -3.05
C PHE A 153 -12.18 22.54 -3.86
N LEU A 154 -11.97 23.79 -3.43
CA LEU A 154 -11.39 24.86 -4.27
C LEU A 154 -9.92 25.25 -4.04
N ARG A 155 -9.15 24.61 -3.14
CA ARG A 155 -7.82 25.16 -2.73
C ARG A 155 -6.55 24.36 -3.02
N ASP A 156 -6.61 23.20 -3.64
CA ASP A 156 -5.44 22.34 -3.85
C ASP A 156 -5.43 21.63 -5.22
N SER A 157 -4.22 21.37 -5.72
CA SER A 157 -3.88 21.28 -7.16
C SER A 157 -4.09 19.92 -7.85
N HIS A 158 -4.65 18.91 -7.18
CA HIS A 158 -4.85 17.57 -7.77
C HIS A 158 -6.29 17.34 -8.27
N ILE A 159 -6.49 17.67 -9.55
CA ILE A 159 -7.80 17.87 -10.20
C ILE A 159 -8.63 16.58 -10.31
N VAL A 160 -8.02 15.43 -10.64
CA VAL A 160 -8.77 14.20 -10.99
C VAL A 160 -9.38 13.54 -9.76
N TRP A 161 -8.61 13.35 -8.69
CA TRP A 161 -9.08 12.67 -7.49
C TRP A 161 -10.12 13.48 -6.73
N ARG A 162 -10.01 14.81 -6.76
CA ARG A 162 -11.05 15.71 -6.25
C ARG A 162 -12.33 15.63 -7.04
N ALA A 163 -12.25 15.55 -8.37
CA ALA A 163 -13.45 15.37 -9.18
C ALA A 163 -14.18 14.10 -8.76
N ILE A 164 -13.46 12.98 -8.60
CA ILE A 164 -14.05 11.71 -8.15
C ILE A 164 -14.70 11.88 -6.77
N VAL A 165 -13.96 12.33 -5.75
CA VAL A 165 -14.51 12.50 -4.39
C VAL A 165 -15.66 13.50 -4.36
N GLY A 166 -15.62 14.55 -5.19
CA GLY A 166 -16.69 15.55 -5.30
C GLY A 166 -17.98 15.02 -5.88
N GLU A 167 -17.89 14.20 -6.94
CA GLU A 167 -19.07 13.51 -7.46
C GLU A 167 -19.66 12.54 -6.44
N TRP A 168 -18.81 11.84 -5.67
CA TRP A 168 -19.25 11.01 -4.55
C TRP A 168 -19.98 11.82 -3.48
N VAL A 169 -19.45 12.96 -3.04
CA VAL A 169 -20.10 13.81 -2.03
C VAL A 169 -21.48 14.27 -2.51
N LYS A 170 -21.59 14.74 -3.76
CA LYS A 170 -22.88 15.15 -4.35
C LYS A 170 -23.89 14.00 -4.36
N TYR A 171 -23.45 12.81 -4.78
CA TYR A 171 -24.29 11.61 -4.81
C TYR A 171 -24.73 11.14 -3.41
N LEU A 172 -23.89 11.33 -2.40
CA LEU A 172 -24.21 10.94 -1.02
C LEU A 172 -25.07 11.98 -0.28
N GLU A 173 -25.11 13.21 -0.76
CA GLU A 173 -25.94 14.30 -0.22
C GLU A 173 -27.31 14.43 -0.92
N SER A 174 -27.51 13.78 -2.07
CA SER A 174 -28.78 13.75 -2.82
C SER A 174 -29.76 12.72 -2.28
#